data_AF-A0A251NLS3-F1
#
_entry.id   AF-A0A251NLS3-F1
#
_cell.length_a   1.000
_cell.length_b   1.000
_cell.length_c   1.000
_cell.angle_alpha   90.00
_cell.angle_beta   90.00
_cell.angle_gamma   90.00
#
_symmetry.space_group_name_H-M   'P 1'
#
loop_
_entity.id
_entity.type
_entity.pdbx_description
1 polymer ?
#
loop_
_entity_poly.entity_id
_entity_poly.type
_entity_poly.pdbx_seq_one_letter_code
_entity_poly.pdbx_strand_id
1 'polypeptide(L)'
;MVQKEASSSPCFSSGFRFLQHSLYLGLLRLCYQTSILTSDPGIVTNGSASSDQPLNSSVSQVDNHDEELELPCHESTEGSGLGTRVRYCRTCKAYIKGLDHHCPAFGNCIGQNNHLLFLILLFGFISTEASYLVCASLFAAKSGILDRPSMEPTLSENLAVSTILFMILQLVWQVVFVIWHIYCVCVNIRTDEWIKWKKYPEFQLLVQPQPGQSFANIRFRNPYDKGILQNVEEFLALRA
;
A
#
# COMPACT_ATOMS: atom_id res chain seq x y z
N MET A 1 -8.87 -32.83 53.88
CA MET A 1 -9.52 -32.13 52.75
C MET A 1 -8.48 -31.19 52.16
N VAL A 2 -7.65 -31.70 51.22
CA VAL A 2 -6.62 -30.90 50.54
C VAL A 2 -7.13 -30.67 49.13
N GLN A 3 -7.41 -29.41 48.80
CA GLN A 3 -7.77 -29.00 47.45
C GLN A 3 -6.57 -29.28 46.53
N LYS A 4 -6.76 -30.16 45.55
CA LYS A 4 -5.89 -30.26 44.37
C LYS A 4 -6.24 -29.07 43.48
N GLU A 5 -5.48 -27.98 43.58
CA GLU A 5 -5.49 -26.97 42.54
C GLU A 5 -5.03 -27.61 41.24
N ALA A 6 -5.92 -27.62 40.24
CA ALA A 6 -5.58 -27.97 38.89
C ALA A 6 -4.68 -26.87 38.33
N SER A 7 -3.36 -27.04 38.46
CA SER A 7 -2.42 -26.20 37.74
C SER A 7 -2.62 -26.43 36.25
N SER A 8 -3.30 -25.49 35.57
CA SER A 8 -3.37 -25.47 34.12
C SER A 8 -1.94 -25.52 33.58
N SER A 9 -1.61 -26.54 32.80
CA SER A 9 -0.27 -26.69 32.25
C SER A 9 0.11 -25.45 31.44
N PRO A 10 1.33 -24.88 31.59
CA PRO A 10 1.73 -23.64 30.92
C PRO A 10 1.64 -23.72 29.38
N CYS A 11 1.66 -24.93 28.82
CA CYS A 11 1.42 -25.21 27.40
C CYS A 11 -0.02 -24.87 26.96
N PHE A 12 -1.03 -25.22 27.77
CA PHE A 12 -2.45 -24.96 27.47
C PHE A 12 -2.77 -23.46 27.51
N SER A 13 -2.25 -22.73 28.51
CA SER A 13 -2.39 -21.27 28.59
C SER A 13 -1.72 -20.56 27.40
N SER A 14 -0.58 -21.06 26.92
CA SER A 14 0.16 -20.42 25.82
C SER A 14 -0.55 -20.62 24.48
N GLY A 15 -1.07 -21.83 24.22
CA GLY A 15 -1.84 -22.12 23.01
C GLY A 15 -3.15 -21.33 22.93
N PHE A 16 -3.88 -21.20 24.04
CA PHE A 16 -5.11 -20.40 24.09
C PHE A 16 -4.85 -18.92 23.79
N ARG A 17 -3.79 -18.33 24.38
CA ARG A 17 -3.39 -16.93 24.12
C ARG A 17 -3.00 -16.72 22.65
N PHE A 18 -2.31 -17.68 22.04
CA PHE A 18 -1.97 -17.63 20.62
C PHE A 18 -3.21 -17.69 19.72
N LEU A 19 -4.15 -18.58 19.99
CA LEU A 19 -5.40 -18.67 19.23
C LEU A 19 -6.21 -17.37 19.35
N GLN A 20 -6.33 -16.82 20.55
CA GLN A 20 -7.00 -15.55 20.78
C GLN A 20 -6.32 -14.39 20.02
N HIS A 21 -4.99 -14.32 20.07
CA HIS A 21 -4.22 -13.31 19.33
C HIS A 21 -4.37 -13.47 17.81
N SER A 22 -4.29 -14.70 17.31
CA SER A 22 -4.44 -15.01 15.88
C SER A 22 -5.84 -14.67 15.38
N LEU A 23 -6.88 -14.98 16.16
CA LEU A 23 -8.26 -14.61 15.86
C LEU A 23 -8.42 -13.09 15.85
N TYR A 24 -7.88 -12.40 16.86
CA TYR A 24 -7.93 -10.94 16.94
C TYR A 24 -7.26 -10.27 15.74
N LEU A 25 -6.03 -10.66 15.41
CA LEU A 25 -5.33 -10.15 14.23
C LEU A 25 -6.09 -10.49 12.95
N GLY A 26 -6.65 -11.70 12.85
CA GLY A 26 -7.46 -12.15 11.71
C GLY A 26 -8.68 -11.28 11.49
N LEU A 27 -9.45 -11.02 12.55
CA LEU A 27 -10.62 -10.14 12.51
C LEU A 27 -10.23 -8.71 12.18
N LEU A 28 -9.15 -8.19 12.78
CA LEU A 28 -8.66 -6.84 12.51
C LEU A 28 -8.27 -6.69 11.04
N ARG A 29 -7.50 -7.64 10.48
CA ARG A 29 -7.16 -7.66 9.05
C ARG A 29 -8.41 -7.72 8.18
N LEU A 30 -9.38 -8.57 8.51
CA LEU A 30 -10.64 -8.65 7.77
C LEU A 30 -11.38 -7.31 7.78
N CYS A 31 -11.45 -6.63 8.94
CA CYS A 31 -12.05 -5.31 9.03
C CYS A 31 -11.34 -4.26 8.16
N TYR A 32 -9.99 -4.20 8.21
CA TYR A 32 -9.22 -3.27 7.39
C TYR A 32 -9.33 -3.59 5.89
N GLN A 33 -9.32 -4.88 5.55
CA GLN A 33 -9.53 -5.38 4.19
C GLN A 33 -10.88 -4.91 3.66
N THR A 34 -11.96 -5.19 4.38
CA THR A 34 -13.31 -4.73 4.01
C THR A 34 -13.36 -3.21 3.91
N SER A 35 -12.72 -2.50 4.84
CA SER A 35 -12.63 -1.04 4.79
C SER A 35 -11.97 -0.57 3.51
N ILE A 36 -10.83 -1.13 3.10
CA ILE A 36 -10.17 -0.76 1.83
C ILE A 36 -11.04 -1.06 0.61
N LEU A 37 -11.72 -2.21 0.60
CA LEU A 37 -12.62 -2.60 -0.48
C LEU A 37 -13.78 -1.62 -0.66
N THR A 38 -14.31 -1.05 0.43
CA THR A 38 -15.50 -0.20 0.40
C THR A 38 -15.22 1.30 0.55
N SER A 39 -13.98 1.68 0.89
CA SER A 39 -13.63 3.09 1.10
C SER A 39 -13.56 3.85 -0.22
N ASP A 40 -14.05 5.09 -0.20
CA ASP A 40 -13.72 6.05 -1.24
C ASP A 40 -12.21 6.36 -1.20
N PRO A 41 -11.44 6.11 -2.28
CA PRO A 41 -10.02 6.46 -2.34
C PRO A 41 -9.78 7.98 -2.46
N GLY A 42 -10.83 8.77 -2.70
CA GLY A 42 -10.76 10.20 -2.99
C GLY A 42 -11.23 10.52 -4.40
N ILE A 43 -12.34 9.93 -4.83
CA ILE A 43 -12.95 10.16 -6.14
C ILE A 43 -13.40 11.61 -6.25
N VAL A 44 -12.98 12.31 -7.30
CA VAL A 44 -13.42 13.66 -7.62
C VAL A 44 -14.67 13.58 -8.49
N THR A 45 -15.81 14.07 -8.00
CA THR A 45 -17.05 14.20 -8.77
C THR A 45 -17.11 15.60 -9.38
N ASN A 46 -17.49 15.73 -10.66
CA ASN A 46 -17.55 17.00 -11.41
C ASN A 46 -18.70 17.94 -10.96
N GLY A 47 -19.11 17.91 -9.68
CA GLY A 47 -20.32 18.54 -9.16
C GLY A 47 -20.16 19.94 -8.55
N SER A 48 -18.98 20.57 -8.62
CA SER A 48 -18.76 21.93 -8.11
C SER A 48 -18.24 22.89 -9.18
N ALA A 49 -18.79 22.81 -10.39
CA ALA A 49 -18.82 23.93 -11.32
C ALA A 49 -20.23 24.54 -11.24
N SER A 50 -20.30 25.77 -10.74
CA SER A 50 -21.49 26.62 -10.79
C SER A 50 -22.15 26.58 -12.18
N SER A 51 -23.48 26.62 -12.20
CA SER A 51 -24.29 26.86 -13.39
C SER A 51 -23.63 27.90 -14.31
N ASP A 52 -23.29 27.52 -15.53
CA ASP A 52 -24.01 28.00 -16.71
C ASP A 52 -23.42 27.41 -18.01
N GLN A 53 -24.35 26.97 -18.86
CA GLN A 53 -24.27 26.64 -20.29
C GLN A 53 -24.14 25.18 -20.76
N PRO A 54 -24.93 24.79 -21.79
CA PRO A 54 -25.12 23.39 -22.17
C PRO A 54 -24.10 22.96 -23.23
N LEU A 55 -23.31 21.91 -22.95
CA LEU A 55 -22.50 21.25 -23.98
C LEU A 55 -23.34 20.18 -24.67
N ASN A 56 -23.86 20.56 -25.83
CA ASN A 56 -24.40 19.65 -26.84
C ASN A 56 -23.24 18.93 -27.54
N SER A 57 -23.33 17.62 -27.71
CA SER A 57 -22.87 16.82 -28.87
C SER A 57 -22.34 15.43 -28.51
N SER A 58 -23.25 14.45 -28.70
CA SER A 58 -23.06 13.19 -29.44
C SER A 58 -21.77 12.38 -29.28
N VAL A 59 -21.99 11.19 -28.73
CA VAL A 59 -21.23 9.95 -28.92
C VAL A 59 -20.82 9.73 -30.39
N SER A 60 -19.53 9.50 -30.61
CA SER A 60 -19.03 8.65 -31.69
C SER A 60 -17.80 7.87 -31.19
N GLN A 61 -17.87 6.55 -31.35
CA GLN A 61 -16.74 5.63 -31.28
C GLN A 61 -15.80 5.90 -32.45
N VAL A 62 -14.48 5.79 -32.25
CA VAL A 62 -13.49 5.04 -33.07
C VAL A 62 -12.05 5.30 -32.57
N ASP A 63 -11.35 4.19 -32.30
CA ASP A 63 -9.92 3.84 -32.33
C ASP A 63 -8.76 4.77 -31.89
N ASN A 64 -7.97 4.20 -30.96
CA ASN A 64 -6.50 4.23 -30.82
C ASN A 64 -5.75 5.43 -31.39
N HIS A 65 -5.52 6.44 -30.55
CA HIS A 65 -4.24 7.12 -30.44
C HIS A 65 -4.07 7.59 -28.98
N ASP A 66 -2.85 7.45 -28.44
CA ASP A 66 -2.43 7.79 -27.08
C ASP A 66 -2.44 9.31 -26.80
N GLU A 67 -3.60 9.96 -26.92
CA GLU A 67 -3.80 11.34 -26.48
C GLU A 67 -4.80 11.35 -25.31
N GLU A 68 -4.25 11.17 -24.12
CA GLU A 68 -4.92 11.34 -22.84
C GLU A 68 -5.25 12.83 -22.71
N LEU A 69 -6.48 13.20 -23.06
CA LEU A 69 -7.03 14.54 -22.84
C LEU A 69 -7.18 14.75 -21.33
N GLU A 70 -6.06 15.06 -20.67
CA GLU A 70 -6.03 15.49 -19.29
C GLU A 70 -6.79 16.82 -19.20
N LEU A 71 -7.82 16.85 -18.34
CA LEU A 71 -8.48 18.09 -17.96
C LEU A 71 -7.40 19.11 -17.54
N PRO A 72 -7.27 20.27 -18.21
CA PRO A 72 -6.47 21.34 -17.69
C PRO A 72 -7.23 21.87 -16.47
N CYS A 73 -6.84 21.42 -15.28
CA CYS A 73 -7.18 22.14 -14.05
C CYS A 73 -6.41 23.46 -14.09
N HIS A 74 -6.94 24.42 -14.85
CA HIS A 74 -6.45 25.78 -14.91
C HIS A 74 -6.46 26.37 -13.50
N GLU A 75 -5.32 26.97 -13.16
CA GLU A 75 -5.08 27.74 -11.94
C GLU A 75 -6.28 28.62 -11.57
N SER A 76 -6.80 28.40 -10.38
CA SER A 76 -7.37 29.46 -9.58
C SER A 76 -7.25 29.09 -8.11
N THR A 77 -6.21 29.63 -7.47
CA THR A 77 -6.25 30.40 -6.22
C THR A 77 -4.90 30.23 -5.53
N GLU A 78 -4.04 31.23 -5.69
CA GLU A 78 -2.90 31.47 -4.82
C GLU A 78 -3.39 31.50 -3.37
N GLY A 79 -2.91 30.59 -2.53
CA GLY A 79 -3.23 30.58 -1.10
C GLY A 79 -3.67 29.25 -0.50
N SER A 80 -3.12 28.11 -0.91
CA SER A 80 -2.99 26.86 -0.13
C SER A 80 -2.20 25.85 -0.95
N GLY A 81 -1.03 25.39 -0.49
CA GLY A 81 -0.15 24.44 -1.20
C GLY A 81 -0.69 23.01 -1.34
N LEU A 82 -2.01 22.84 -1.51
CA LEU A 82 -2.75 21.57 -1.50
C LEU A 82 -3.82 21.50 -2.61
N GLY A 83 -3.60 22.10 -3.78
CA GLY A 83 -4.51 21.97 -4.92
C GLY A 83 -3.80 21.35 -6.12
N THR A 84 -4.13 20.19 -6.66
CA THR A 84 -4.85 19.03 -6.13
C THR A 84 -4.11 17.86 -6.83
N ARG A 85 -3.38 16.99 -6.11
CA ARG A 85 -2.60 15.87 -6.72
C ARG A 85 -3.54 14.80 -7.29
N VAL A 86 -4.35 15.15 -8.28
CA VAL A 86 -5.42 14.34 -8.84
C VAL A 86 -4.93 13.67 -10.10
N ARG A 87 -5.13 12.35 -10.19
CA ARG A 87 -4.69 11.55 -11.33
C ARG A 87 -5.84 10.67 -11.81
N TYR A 88 -5.89 10.42 -13.11
CA TYR A 88 -6.88 9.52 -13.70
C TYR A 88 -6.46 8.06 -13.54
N CYS A 89 -7.32 7.24 -12.94
CA CYS A 89 -7.15 5.79 -12.92
C CYS A 89 -7.95 5.17 -14.06
N ARG A 90 -7.25 4.56 -15.04
CA ARG A 90 -7.90 3.91 -16.19
C ARG A 90 -8.77 2.71 -15.79
N THR A 91 -8.36 1.94 -14.78
CA THR A 91 -9.11 0.77 -14.31
C THR A 91 -10.42 1.16 -13.63
N CYS A 92 -10.38 2.16 -12.74
CA CYS A 92 -11.57 2.66 -12.05
C CYS A 92 -12.38 3.67 -12.89
N LYS A 93 -11.82 4.18 -14.00
CA LYS A 93 -12.39 5.22 -14.86
C LYS A 93 -12.82 6.47 -14.09
N ALA A 94 -11.96 6.90 -13.17
CA ALA A 94 -12.24 8.01 -12.26
C ALA A 94 -10.97 8.81 -11.95
N TYR A 95 -11.16 10.09 -11.66
CA TYR A 95 -10.12 10.96 -11.12
C TYR A 95 -10.00 10.76 -9.61
N ILE A 96 -8.80 10.43 -9.15
CA ILE A 96 -8.52 10.08 -7.75
C ILE A 96 -7.55 11.12 -7.17
N LYS A 97 -7.94 11.75 -6.06
CA LYS A 97 -7.09 12.65 -5.28
C LYS A 97 -6.00 11.87 -4.57
N GLY A 98 -4.76 12.31 -4.73
CA GLY A 98 -3.57 11.71 -4.15
C GLY A 98 -3.39 10.24 -4.54
N LEU A 99 -3.67 9.89 -5.81
CA LEU A 99 -3.54 8.53 -6.32
C LEU A 99 -2.14 7.97 -6.02
N ASP A 100 -2.10 6.83 -5.34
CA ASP A 100 -0.87 6.06 -5.15
C ASP A 100 -0.76 4.94 -6.18
N HIS A 101 -1.78 4.10 -6.29
CA HIS A 101 -1.88 3.07 -7.31
C HIS A 101 -3.30 2.52 -7.37
N HIS A 102 -3.64 1.81 -8.46
CA HIS A 102 -4.76 0.89 -8.45
C HIS A 102 -4.29 -0.45 -7.92
N CYS A 103 -4.93 -1.00 -6.89
CA CYS A 103 -4.56 -2.29 -6.32
C CYS A 103 -5.52 -3.39 -6.80
N PRO A 104 -5.10 -4.31 -7.69
CA PRO A 104 -5.97 -5.37 -8.19
C PRO A 104 -6.46 -6.31 -7.08
N ALA A 105 -5.64 -6.53 -6.04
CA ALA A 105 -6.02 -7.37 -4.90
C ALA A 105 -7.25 -6.84 -4.14
N PHE A 106 -7.50 -5.54 -4.24
CA PHE A 106 -8.65 -4.88 -3.63
C PHE A 106 -9.70 -4.42 -4.63
N GLY A 107 -9.43 -4.53 -5.94
CA GLY A 107 -10.30 -3.97 -6.98
C GLY A 107 -10.59 -2.47 -6.77
N ASN A 108 -9.75 -1.76 -6.02
CA ASN A 108 -9.95 -0.38 -5.62
C ASN A 108 -8.63 0.40 -5.73
N CYS A 109 -8.71 1.72 -5.88
CA CYS A 109 -7.53 2.56 -5.80
C CYS A 109 -7.07 2.72 -4.35
N ILE A 110 -5.77 2.87 -4.18
CA ILE A 110 -5.17 3.47 -2.99
C ILE A 110 -4.92 4.94 -3.33
N GLY A 111 -5.62 5.82 -2.63
CA GLY A 111 -5.56 7.27 -2.82
C GLY A 111 -5.52 7.98 -1.47
N GLN A 112 -5.65 9.31 -1.48
CA GLN A 112 -5.49 10.13 -0.28
C GLN A 112 -6.32 9.66 0.91
N ASN A 113 -7.58 9.26 0.68
CA ASN A 113 -8.54 9.00 1.76
C ASN A 113 -8.35 7.62 2.41
N ASN A 114 -7.71 6.67 1.73
CA ASN A 114 -7.53 5.30 2.23
C ASN A 114 -6.06 4.82 2.29
N HIS A 115 -5.07 5.68 1.97
CA HIS A 115 -3.65 5.31 2.00
C HIS A 115 -3.20 4.87 3.41
N LEU A 116 -3.60 5.56 4.49
CA LEU A 116 -3.22 5.16 5.84
C LEU A 116 -3.81 3.80 6.23
N LEU A 117 -5.06 3.52 5.83
CA LEU A 117 -5.68 2.22 6.04
C LEU A 117 -4.89 1.12 5.34
N PHE A 118 -4.39 1.39 4.14
CA PHE A 118 -3.57 0.47 3.37
C PHE A 118 -2.25 0.16 4.09
N LEU A 119 -1.55 1.18 4.61
CA LEU A 119 -0.34 0.95 5.41
C LEU A 119 -0.60 0.12 6.67
N ILE A 120 -1.66 0.43 7.42
CA ILE A 120 -2.04 -0.34 8.61
C ILE A 120 -2.32 -1.80 8.23
N LEU A 121 -3.01 -2.03 7.11
CA LEU A 121 -3.28 -3.36 6.61
C LEU A 121 -1.99 -4.12 6.26
N LEU A 122 -1.01 -3.47 5.60
CA LEU A 122 0.28 -4.09 5.30
C LEU A 122 1.05 -4.48 6.57
N PHE A 123 1.11 -3.61 7.57
CA PHE A 123 1.70 -3.95 8.87
C PHE A 123 0.95 -5.10 9.56
N GLY A 124 -0.37 -5.15 9.40
CA GLY A 124 -1.22 -6.24 9.88
C GLY A 124 -0.88 -7.58 9.22
N PHE A 125 -0.67 -7.62 7.91
CA PHE A 125 -0.23 -8.83 7.19
C PHE A 125 1.13 -9.33 7.71
N ILE A 126 2.13 -8.45 7.77
CA ILE A 126 3.47 -8.78 8.29
C ILE A 126 3.40 -9.31 9.72
N SER A 127 2.67 -8.63 10.61
CA SER A 127 2.54 -9.03 12.02
C SER A 127 1.92 -10.42 12.16
N THR A 128 0.98 -10.75 11.28
CA THR A 128 0.31 -12.05 11.29
C THR A 128 1.24 -13.15 10.81
N GLU A 129 1.89 -12.94 9.68
CA GLU A 129 2.81 -13.94 9.12
C GLU A 129 3.99 -14.18 10.05
N ALA A 130 4.56 -13.12 10.62
CA ALA A 130 5.63 -13.23 11.60
C ALA A 130 5.17 -14.00 12.86
N SER A 131 3.99 -13.70 13.39
CA SER A 131 3.46 -14.41 14.57
C SER A 131 3.20 -15.90 14.28
N TYR A 132 2.66 -16.23 13.11
CA TYR A 132 2.48 -17.61 12.68
C TYR A 132 3.83 -18.33 12.52
N LEU A 133 4.81 -17.71 11.86
CA LEU A 133 6.14 -18.30 11.65
C LEU A 133 6.83 -18.58 13.00
N VAL A 134 6.83 -17.61 13.92
CA VAL A 134 7.39 -17.79 15.27
C VAL A 134 6.69 -18.92 16.00
N CYS A 135 5.36 -19.01 15.95
CA CYS A 135 4.63 -20.04 16.66
C CYS A 135 4.83 -21.43 16.04
N ALA A 136 4.89 -21.54 14.72
CA ALA A 136 5.22 -22.77 14.01
C ALA A 136 6.63 -23.26 14.38
N SER A 137 7.62 -22.36 14.39
CA SER A 137 9.00 -22.69 14.80
C SER A 137 9.09 -23.15 16.26
N LEU A 138 8.40 -22.47 17.18
CA LEU A 138 8.37 -22.86 18.59
C LEU A 138 7.67 -24.21 18.81
N PHE A 139 6.60 -24.48 18.06
CA PHE A 139 5.91 -25.77 18.11
C PHE A 139 6.81 -26.91 17.60
N ALA A 140 7.49 -26.70 16.46
CA ALA A 140 8.44 -27.67 15.90
C ALA A 140 9.60 -27.96 16.87
N ALA A 141 10.15 -26.93 17.53
CA ALA A 141 11.19 -27.09 18.54
C ALA A 141 10.71 -27.87 19.78
N LYS A 142 9.51 -27.59 20.29
CA LYS A 142 8.95 -28.27 21.48
C LYS A 142 8.53 -29.70 21.21
N SER A 143 8.11 -30.02 19.99
CA SER A 143 7.66 -31.35 19.61
C SER A 143 8.80 -32.32 19.28
N GLY A 144 10.07 -31.86 19.28
CA GLY A 144 11.22 -32.68 18.95
C GLY A 144 11.22 -33.18 17.50
N ILE A 145 10.42 -32.55 16.63
CA ILE A 145 10.29 -32.96 15.21
C ILE A 145 11.62 -32.75 14.48
N LEU A 146 12.38 -31.71 14.83
CA LEU A 146 13.69 -31.39 14.25
C LEU A 146 14.80 -32.39 14.62
N ASP A 147 14.62 -33.19 15.67
CA ASP A 147 15.61 -34.16 16.14
C ASP A 147 15.40 -35.57 15.57
N ARG A 148 14.38 -35.78 14.71
CA ARG A 148 14.16 -37.09 14.08
C ARG A 148 15.13 -37.28 12.91
N PRO A 149 16.00 -38.32 12.93
CA PRO A 149 16.77 -38.70 11.76
C PRO A 149 15.84 -39.43 10.77
N SER A 150 15.19 -38.70 9.86
CA SER A 150 14.53 -39.33 8.71
C SER A 150 15.58 -39.59 7.63
N MET A 151 15.76 -40.88 7.26
CA MET A 151 16.71 -41.26 6.19
C MET A 151 16.24 -40.80 4.80
N GLU A 152 14.95 -40.51 4.63
CA GLU A 152 14.37 -39.93 3.42
C GLU A 152 13.18 -39.04 3.82
N PRO A 153 13.09 -37.78 3.32
CA PRO A 153 12.01 -36.90 3.68
C PRO A 153 10.68 -37.38 3.10
N THR A 154 9.68 -37.55 3.96
CA THR A 154 8.32 -37.93 3.56
C THR A 154 7.67 -36.81 2.71
N LEU A 155 6.63 -37.13 1.94
CA LEU A 155 5.87 -36.12 1.17
C LEU A 155 5.39 -34.96 2.06
N SER A 156 4.94 -35.26 3.28
CA SER A 156 4.52 -34.27 4.27
C SER A 156 5.67 -33.39 4.78
N GLU A 157 6.88 -33.93 4.90
CA GLU A 157 8.06 -33.15 5.29
C GLU A 157 8.49 -32.21 4.16
N ASN A 158 8.50 -32.69 2.90
CA ASN A 158 8.76 -31.84 1.73
C ASN A 158 7.71 -30.74 1.57
N LEU A 159 6.43 -31.03 1.84
CA LEU A 159 5.36 -30.03 1.82
C LEU A 159 5.53 -29.01 2.95
N ALA A 160 5.91 -29.43 4.15
CA ALA A 160 6.17 -28.54 5.27
C ALA A 160 7.35 -27.61 4.99
N VAL A 161 8.48 -28.15 4.50
CA VAL A 161 9.66 -27.36 4.14
C VAL A 161 9.35 -26.36 3.03
N SER A 162 8.69 -26.79 1.95
CA SER A 162 8.31 -25.89 0.86
C SER A 162 7.33 -24.80 1.31
N THR A 163 6.38 -25.12 2.21
CA THR A 163 5.48 -24.13 2.80
C THR A 163 6.26 -23.11 3.63
N ILE A 164 7.18 -23.54 4.50
CA ILE A 164 8.02 -22.64 5.31
C ILE A 164 8.86 -21.72 4.41
N LEU A 165 9.50 -22.27 3.36
CA LEU A 165 10.28 -21.48 2.41
C LEU A 165 9.41 -20.44 1.69
N PHE A 166 8.20 -20.83 1.26
CA PHE A 166 7.26 -19.90 0.65
C PHE A 166 6.83 -18.80 1.62
N MET A 167 6.56 -19.13 2.89
CA MET A 167 6.21 -18.14 3.92
C MET A 167 7.35 -17.15 4.18
N ILE A 168 8.60 -17.61 4.22
CA ILE A 168 9.77 -16.73 4.37
C ILE A 168 9.89 -15.80 3.16
N LEU A 169 9.75 -16.33 1.94
CA LEU A 169 9.83 -15.52 0.72
C LEU A 169 8.71 -14.47 0.67
N GLN A 170 7.48 -14.86 1.03
CA GLN A 170 6.34 -13.96 1.14
C GLN A 170 6.61 -12.83 2.15
N LEU A 171 7.12 -13.16 3.33
CA LEU A 171 7.42 -12.18 4.37
C LEU A 171 8.52 -11.20 3.92
N VAL A 172 9.59 -11.70 3.30
CA VAL A 172 10.67 -10.87 2.77
C VAL A 172 10.13 -9.89 1.71
N TRP A 173 9.32 -10.38 0.78
CA TRP A 173 8.71 -9.53 -0.25
C TRP A 173 7.81 -8.45 0.36
N GLN A 174 6.96 -8.81 1.32
CA GLN A 174 6.09 -7.86 2.01
C GLN A 174 6.86 -6.79 2.79
N VAL A 175 7.96 -7.17 3.45
CA VAL A 175 8.83 -6.21 4.15
C VAL A 175 9.44 -5.22 3.16
N VAL A 176 9.96 -5.67 2.02
CA VAL A 176 10.47 -4.78 0.96
C VAL A 176 9.38 -3.84 0.46
N PHE A 177 8.17 -4.36 0.24
CA PHE A 177 7.03 -3.57 -0.21
C PHE A 177 6.61 -2.49 0.81
N VAL A 178 6.61 -2.82 2.11
CA VAL A 178 6.36 -1.84 3.17
C VAL A 178 7.46 -0.79 3.26
N ILE A 179 8.74 -1.18 3.14
CA ILE A 179 9.87 -0.24 3.10
C ILE A 179 9.70 0.77 1.96
N TRP A 180 9.27 0.30 0.78
CA TRP A 180 8.97 1.17 -0.36
C TRP A 180 7.91 2.22 -0.01
N HIS A 181 6.77 1.81 0.56
CA HIS A 181 5.71 2.74 0.90
C HIS A 181 6.08 3.69 2.06
N ILE A 182 6.86 3.22 3.04
CA ILE A 182 7.42 4.09 4.09
C ILE A 182 8.33 5.14 3.46
N TYR A 183 9.24 4.74 2.56
CA TYR A 183 10.10 5.68 1.83
C TYR A 183 9.26 6.73 1.09
N CYS A 184 8.23 6.31 0.34
CA CYS A 184 7.31 7.19 -0.35
C CYS A 184 6.66 8.22 0.58
N VAL A 185 6.19 7.79 1.76
CA VAL A 185 5.66 8.70 2.80
C VAL A 185 6.74 9.65 3.30
N CYS A 186 7.94 9.15 3.62
CA CYS A 186 9.05 9.94 4.15
C CYS A 186 9.52 11.03 3.19
N VAL A 187 9.40 10.83 1.88
CA VAL A 187 9.75 11.85 0.87
C VAL A 187 8.53 12.50 0.21
N ASN A 188 7.32 12.29 0.74
CA ASN A 188 6.07 12.85 0.23
C ASN A 188 5.82 12.61 -1.28
N ILE A 189 6.19 11.43 -1.78
CA ILE A 189 5.91 11.03 -3.15
C ILE A 189 4.95 9.84 -3.18
N ARG A 190 4.07 9.79 -4.18
CA ARG A 190 3.21 8.63 -4.42
C ARG A 190 3.88 7.64 -5.38
N THR A 191 3.52 6.37 -5.30
CA THR A 191 4.04 5.33 -6.21
C THR A 191 3.77 5.68 -7.68
N ASP A 192 2.55 6.14 -7.99
CA ASP A 192 2.16 6.61 -9.33
C ASP A 192 3.08 7.73 -9.85
N GLU A 193 3.38 8.71 -9.01
CA GLU A 193 4.25 9.84 -9.33
C GLU A 193 5.70 9.41 -9.53
N TRP A 194 6.21 8.51 -8.67
CA TRP A 194 7.54 7.97 -8.84
C TRP A 194 7.68 7.22 -10.17
N ILE A 195 6.69 6.40 -10.54
CA ILE A 195 6.73 5.62 -11.77
C ILE A 195 6.59 6.52 -13.00
N LYS A 196 5.71 7.52 -12.93
CA LYS A 196 5.33 8.37 -14.07
C LYS A 196 5.94 9.77 -14.02
N TRP A 197 6.99 10.00 -13.25
CA TRP A 197 7.58 11.34 -13.06
C TRP A 197 7.93 12.06 -14.37
N LYS A 198 8.32 11.32 -15.43
CA LYS A 198 8.60 11.89 -16.77
C LYS A 198 7.36 12.41 -17.50
N LYS A 199 6.16 12.04 -17.06
CA LYS A 199 4.89 12.57 -17.58
C LYS A 199 4.42 13.81 -16.83
N TYR A 200 4.98 14.06 -15.65
CA TYR A 200 4.53 15.12 -14.74
C TYR A 200 5.55 16.27 -14.75
N PRO A 201 5.24 17.42 -15.39
CA PRO A 201 6.16 18.54 -15.54
C PRO A 201 6.70 19.06 -14.20
N GLU A 202 5.91 18.98 -13.13
CA GLU A 202 6.28 19.40 -11.78
C GLU A 202 7.43 18.58 -11.17
N PHE A 203 7.67 17.36 -11.67
CA PHE A 203 8.80 16.52 -11.27
C PHE A 203 10.03 16.67 -12.16
N GLN A 204 9.97 17.55 -13.17
CA GLN A 204 11.03 17.73 -14.17
C GLN A 204 11.79 19.02 -13.91
N LEU A 205 13.09 18.88 -13.65
CA LEU A 205 14.01 20.00 -13.60
C LEU A 205 14.81 20.05 -14.90
N LEU A 206 14.58 21.10 -15.69
CA LEU A 206 15.35 21.40 -16.90
C LEU A 206 16.71 21.98 -16.50
N VAL A 207 17.78 21.21 -16.71
CA VAL A 207 19.15 21.68 -16.51
C VAL A 207 19.65 22.27 -17.83
N GLN A 208 20.02 23.57 -17.80
CA GLN A 208 20.61 24.22 -18.96
C GLN A 208 21.87 23.48 -19.42
N PRO A 209 22.08 23.34 -20.75
CA PRO A 209 23.24 22.66 -21.28
C PRO A 209 24.54 23.37 -20.89
N GLN A 210 25.56 22.59 -20.54
CA GLN A 210 26.92 23.10 -20.39
C GLN A 210 27.50 23.48 -21.78
N PRO A 211 28.51 24.37 -21.85
CA PRO A 211 29.15 24.70 -23.12
C PRO A 211 29.66 23.43 -23.83
N GLY A 212 29.08 23.10 -24.99
CA GLY A 212 29.42 21.90 -25.77
C GLY A 212 28.38 20.79 -25.78
N GLN A 213 27.27 20.90 -25.03
CA GLN A 213 26.12 19.99 -25.14
C GLN A 213 24.95 20.65 -25.89
N SER A 214 24.37 19.97 -26.88
CA SER A 214 23.28 20.51 -27.71
C SER A 214 21.88 20.32 -27.12
N PHE A 215 21.73 19.52 -26.05
CA PHE A 215 20.42 19.16 -25.51
C PHE A 215 20.33 19.48 -24.01
N ALA A 216 19.17 20.02 -23.60
CA ALA A 216 18.83 20.18 -22.21
C ALA A 216 18.63 18.81 -21.54
N ASN A 217 19.19 18.61 -20.35
CA ASN A 217 19.03 17.37 -19.59
C ASN A 217 17.87 17.51 -18.60
N ILE A 218 16.93 16.56 -18.63
CA ILE A 218 15.83 16.49 -17.66
C ILE A 218 16.31 15.68 -16.45
N ARG A 219 16.24 16.29 -15.27
CA ARG A 219 16.50 15.61 -13.99
C ARG A 219 15.23 15.50 -13.17
N PHE A 220 15.14 14.44 -12.37
CA PHE A 220 14.08 14.28 -11.39
C PHE A 220 14.23 15.31 -10.26
N ARG A 221 13.13 15.97 -9.90
CA ARG A 221 13.01 16.82 -8.72
C ARG A 221 11.70 16.48 -8.02
N ASN A 222 11.72 16.31 -6.70
CA ASN A 222 10.50 16.15 -5.92
C ASN A 222 10.06 17.51 -5.34
N PRO A 223 8.99 18.14 -5.85
CA PRO A 223 8.53 19.43 -5.34
C PRO A 223 7.78 19.33 -4.00
N TYR A 224 7.40 18.13 -3.58
CA TYR A 224 6.58 17.90 -2.38
C TYR A 224 7.38 17.53 -1.14
N ASP A 225 8.68 17.25 -1.29
CA ASP A 225 9.54 16.90 -0.16
C ASP A 225 9.90 18.15 0.67
N LYS A 226 9.39 18.20 1.90
CA LYS A 226 9.64 19.26 2.89
C LYS A 226 10.48 18.79 4.07
N GLY A 227 11.06 17.59 3.96
CA GLY A 227 11.76 16.90 5.05
C GLY A 227 10.86 15.90 5.77
N ILE A 228 11.48 14.82 6.27
CA ILE A 228 10.80 13.61 6.76
C ILE A 228 9.70 13.91 7.77
N LEU A 229 9.96 14.76 8.77
CA LEU A 229 8.99 15.05 9.82
C LEU A 229 7.73 15.73 9.26
N GLN A 230 7.91 16.79 8.47
CA GLN A 230 6.79 17.53 7.85
C GLN A 230 6.02 16.65 6.87
N ASN A 231 6.72 15.82 6.10
CA ASN A 231 6.10 14.88 5.16
C ASN A 231 5.21 13.85 5.87
N VAL A 232 5.69 13.29 6.99
CA VAL A 232 4.92 12.33 7.81
C VAL A 232 3.73 13.01 8.48
N GLU A 233 3.93 14.22 9.04
CA GLU A 233 2.84 15.00 9.63
C GLU A 233 1.75 15.31 8.62
N GLU A 234 2.12 15.80 7.42
CA GLU A 234 1.17 16.01 6.32
C GLU A 234 0.44 14.73 5.96
N PHE A 235 1.16 13.61 5.82
CA PHE A 235 0.54 12.33 5.49
C PHE A 235 -0.52 11.90 6.51
N LEU A 236 -0.23 12.06 7.81
CA LEU A 236 -1.16 11.72 8.89
C LEU A 236 -2.32 12.71 8.99
N ALA A 237 -2.07 13.99 8.70
CA ALA A 237 -3.07 15.06 8.75
C ALA A 237 -4.11 14.99 7.62
N LEU A 238 -3.82 14.34 6.49
CA LEU A 238 -4.76 14.16 5.37
C LEU A 238 -6.03 13.36 5.72
N ARG A 239 -6.15 12.90 6.97
CA ARG A 239 -7.26 12.12 7.53
C ARG A 239 -8.05 12.86 8.64
N ALA A 240 -7.63 14.06 9.02
CA ALA A 240 -8.36 14.93 9.95
C ALA A 240 -9.42 15.76 9.20
#